data_AF-A0A1V5CGZ2-F1
#
_entry.id   AF-A0A1V5CGZ2-F1
#
_cell.length_a   1.000
_cell.length_b   1.000
_cell.length_c   1.000
_cell.angle_alpha   90.00
_cell.angle_beta   90.00
_cell.angle_gamma   90.00
#
_symmetry.space_group_name_H-M   'P 1'
#
loop_
_entity.id
_entity.type
_entity.pdbx_description
1 polymer ?
#
loop_
_entity_poly.entity_id
_entity_poly.type
_entity_poly.pdbx_seq_one_letter_code
_entity_poly.pdbx_strand_id
1 'polypeptide(L)' 'MDSGTAFEVGYACAQKKPVIGLRTDARGCQGDGPNAMLQFSVRYIDARYMDFTDIVSAVLKEIEQVLTEGI' A
#
# COMPACT_ATOMS: atom_id res chain seq x y z
N MET A 1 5.81 -0.07 8.85
CA MET A 1 5.77 -1.42 8.23
C MET A 1 6.68 -2.30 9.04
N ASP A 2 6.19 -3.44 9.51
CA ASP A 2 7.01 -4.45 10.17
C ASP A 2 7.71 -5.34 9.13
N SER A 3 8.84 -5.93 9.52
CA SER A 3 9.61 -6.84 8.68
C SER A 3 8.84 -8.09 8.25
N GLY A 4 7.94 -8.63 9.08
CA GLY A 4 7.08 -9.76 8.72
C GLY A 4 6.13 -9.38 7.58
N THR A 5 5.49 -8.22 7.70
CA THR A 5 4.65 -7.68 6.62
C THR A 5 5.48 -7.40 5.36
N ALA A 6 6.71 -6.92 5.48
CA ALA A 6 7.58 -6.72 4.32
C ALA A 6 7.91 -8.03 3.59
N PHE A 7 8.09 -9.13 4.31
CA PHE A 7 8.27 -10.46 3.73
C PHE A 7 7.01 -10.91 2.95
N GLU A 8 5.83 -10.73 3.54
CA GLU A 8 4.54 -11.06 2.90
C GLU A 8 4.32 -10.23 1.63
N VAL A 9 4.67 -8.94 1.65
CA VAL A 9 4.63 -8.04 0.48
C VAL A 9 5.55 -8.57 -0.61
N GLY A 10 6.78 -8.97 -0.27
CA GLY A 10 7.72 -9.55 -1.23
C GLY A 10 7.18 -10.83 -1.88
N TYR A 11 6.57 -11.71 -1.07
CA TYR A 11 5.93 -12.93 -1.56
C TYR A 11 4.74 -12.63 -2.50
N ALA A 12 3.87 -11.70 -2.12
CA ALA A 12 2.72 -11.28 -2.94
C ALA A 12 3.18 -10.68 -4.28
N CYS A 13 4.21 -9.81 -4.24
CA CYS A 13 4.80 -9.22 -5.44
C CYS A 13 5.38 -10.28 -6.38
N ALA A 14 6.09 -11.28 -5.85
CA ALA A 14 6.61 -12.39 -6.65
C ALA A 14 5.51 -13.22 -7.33
N GLN A 15 4.36 -13.34 -6.69
CA GLN A 15 3.17 -14.03 -7.22
C GLN A 15 2.30 -13.13 -8.12
N LYS A 16 2.77 -11.92 -8.46
CA LYS A 16 2.03 -10.91 -9.23
C LYS A 16 0.68 -10.56 -8.61
N LYS A 17 0.56 -10.69 -7.29
CA LYS A 17 -0.64 -10.25 -6.58
C LYS A 17 -0.53 -8.74 -6.34
N PRO A 18 -1.62 -7.99 -6.53
CA PRO A 18 -1.63 -6.58 -6.20
C PRO A 18 -1.52 -6.42 -4.69
N VAL A 19 -0.74 -5.43 -4.24
CA VAL A 19 -0.57 -5.13 -2.83
C VAL A 19 -0.99 -3.70 -2.59
N ILE A 20 -2.02 -3.51 -1.75
CA ILE A 20 -2.54 -2.21 -1.34
C ILE A 20 -2.09 -1.97 0.09
N GLY A 21 -1.43 -0.83 0.34
CA GLY A 21 -0.91 -0.46 1.65
C GLY A 21 -1.54 0.83 2.16
N LEU A 22 -1.93 0.85 3.43
CA LEU A 22 -2.36 2.06 4.12
C LEU A 22 -1.17 2.74 4.78
N ARG A 23 -0.99 4.04 4.52
CA ARG A 23 0.01 4.86 5.18
C ARG A 23 -0.65 5.95 6.00
N THR A 24 -0.71 5.74 7.31
CA THR A 24 -1.26 6.71 8.28
C THR A 24 -0.23 7.77 8.70
N ASP A 25 1.06 7.48 8.50
CA ASP A 25 2.16 8.42 8.73
C ASP A 25 3.00 8.57 7.46
N ALA A 26 2.88 9.73 6.81
CA ALA A 26 3.66 10.06 5.62
C ALA A 26 4.86 10.98 5.87
N ARG A 27 5.27 11.15 7.14
CA ARG A 27 6.55 11.78 7.43
C ARG A 27 7.66 10.94 6.78
N GLY A 28 8.68 11.62 6.27
CA GLY A 28 9.82 10.97 5.62
C GLY A 28 10.58 10.08 6.61
N CYS A 29 10.85 8.84 6.21
CA CYS A 29 11.70 7.91 6.95
C CYS A 29 12.84 7.51 6.01
N GLN A 30 14.10 7.84 6.35
CA GLN A 30 15.29 7.54 5.53
C GLN A 30 15.09 7.82 4.02
N GLY A 31 14.53 8.98 3.66
CA GLY A 31 14.22 9.37 2.28
C GLY A 31 12.77 9.82 2.09
N ASP A 32 12.30 9.81 0.83
CA ASP A 32 10.99 10.32 0.40
C ASP A 32 9.86 9.27 0.49
N GLY A 33 9.89 8.38 1.51
CA GLY A 33 8.93 7.29 1.58
C GLY A 33 9.31 6.11 2.47
N PRO A 34 8.60 4.98 2.34
CA PRO A 34 9.05 3.70 2.88
C PRO A 34 10.33 3.24 2.15
N ASN A 35 10.94 2.14 2.62
CA ASN A 35 12.05 1.50 1.91
C ASN A 35 11.73 1.33 0.42
N ALA A 36 12.71 1.57 -0.46
CA ALA A 36 12.53 1.55 -1.91
C ALA A 36 11.83 0.28 -2.42
N MET A 37 12.13 -0.90 -1.86
CA MET A 37 11.47 -2.14 -2.25
C MET A 37 9.96 -2.09 -2.02
N LEU A 38 9.53 -1.52 -0.90
CA LEU A 38 8.12 -1.36 -0.58
C LEU A 38 7.46 -0.27 -1.44
N GLN A 39 8.19 0.81 -1.74
CA GLN A 39 7.71 1.88 -2.60
C GLN A 39 7.33 1.38 -4.01
N PHE A 40 8.07 0.42 -4.56
CA PHE A 40 7.76 -0.16 -5.87
C PHE A 40 6.83 -1.37 -5.82
N SER A 41 6.67 -2.02 -4.67
CA SER A 41 5.86 -3.25 -4.54
C SER A 41 4.44 -2.99 -4.06
N VAL A 42 4.15 -1.80 -3.52
CA VAL A 42 2.89 -1.49 -2.82
C VAL A 42 2.25 -0.24 -3.41
N ARG A 43 0.95 -0.32 -3.71
CA ARG A 43 0.11 0.84 -4.01
C ARG A 43 -0.33 1.49 -2.70
N TYR A 44 0.19 2.68 -2.41
CA TYR A 44 -0.06 3.34 -1.14
C TYR A 44 -1.27 4.27 -1.19
N ILE A 45 -2.18 4.08 -0.24
CA ILE A 45 -3.22 5.05 0.12
C ILE A 45 -2.68 5.90 1.27
N ASP A 46 -2.66 7.21 1.06
CA ASP A 46 -2.31 8.18 2.09
C ASP A 46 -3.51 8.46 3.00
N ALA A 47 -3.46 7.91 4.21
CA ALA A 47 -4.53 7.95 5.19
C ALA A 47 -4.26 8.93 6.34
N ARG A 48 -3.30 9.85 6.20
CA ARG A 48 -2.87 10.77 7.28
C ARG A 48 -4.00 11.58 7.92
N TYR A 49 -4.98 11.99 7.12
CA TYR A 49 -6.06 12.89 7.51
C TYR A 49 -7.44 12.29 7.26
N MET A 50 -7.51 10.98 7.09
CA MET A 50 -8.75 10.25 6.80
C MET A 50 -9.32 9.67 8.09
N ASP A 51 -10.64 9.73 8.23
CA ASP A 51 -11.31 8.91 9.25
C ASP A 51 -11.46 7.46 8.78
N PHE A 52 -12.04 6.61 9.63
CA PHE A 52 -12.18 5.19 9.30
C PHE A 52 -13.07 4.94 8.07
N THR A 53 -14.13 5.72 7.89
CA THR A 53 -15.05 5.59 6.76
C THR A 53 -14.39 6.03 5.47
N ASP A 54 -13.60 7.10 5.52
CA ASP A 54 -12.77 7.58 4.41
C ASP A 54 -11.75 6.51 4.00
N ILE A 55 -11.07 5.89 4.98
CA ILE A 55 -10.11 4.80 4.72
C ILE A 55 -10.77 3.62 4.02
N VAL A 56 -11.92 3.15 4.52
CA VAL A 56 -12.65 2.04 3.92
C VAL A 56 -13.05 2.37 2.48
N SER A 57 -13.57 3.57 2.26
CA SER A 57 -13.98 4.04 0.93
C SER A 57 -12.79 4.12 -0.03
N ALA A 58 -11.64 4.59 0.43
CA ALA A 58 -10.41 4.65 -0.35
C ALA A 58 -9.89 3.25 -0.73
N VAL A 59 -9.92 2.29 0.21
CA VAL A 59 -9.51 0.90 -0.05
C VAL A 59 -10.42 0.25 -1.08
N LEU A 60 -11.75 0.41 -0.96
CA LEU A 60 -12.71 -0.13 -1.92
C LEU A 60 -12.46 0.41 -3.33
N LYS A 61 -12.23 1.73 -3.44
CA LYS A 61 -11.91 2.37 -4.72
C LYS A 61 -10.62 1.83 -5.34
N GLU A 62 -9.57 1.63 -4.53
CA GLU A 62 -8.30 1.07 -5.02
C GLU A 62 -8.47 -0.38 -5.48
N ILE A 63 -9.27 -1.18 -4.75
CA ILE A 63 -9.60 -2.56 -5.17
C ILE A 63 -10.33 -2.56 -6.51
N GLU A 64 -11.31 -1.69 -6.71
CA GLU A 64 -12.03 -1.56 -7.99
C GLU A 64 -11.09 -1.19 -9.14
N GLN A 65 -10.15 -0.26 -8.92
CA GLN A 65 -9.15 0.12 -9.91
C GLN A 65 -8.24 -1.05 -10.28
N VAL A 66 -7.72 -1.77 -9.27
CA VAL A 66 -6.88 -2.95 -9.48
C VAL A 66 -7.60 -4.05 -10.27
N LEU A 67 -8.89 -4.26 -10.01
CA LEU A 67 -9.71 -5.23 -10.76
C LEU A 67 -9.96 -4.79 -12.20
N THR A 68 -10.10 -3.48 -12.43
CA THR A 68 -10.37 -2.91 -13.76
C THR A 68 -9.11 -2.88 -14.64
N GLU A 69 -7.93 -2.68 -14.04
CA GLU A 69 -6.65 -2.61 -14.75
C GLU A 69 -6.20 -3.96 -15.34
N GLY A 70 -6.79 -5.08 -14.88
CA GLY A 70 -6.52 -6.41 -15.42
C GLY A 70 -5.06 -6.86 -15.23
N ILE A 71 -4.82 -7.70 -14.23
CA ILE A 71 -3.50 -8.32 -14.01
C ILE A 71 -3.29 -9.49 -14.98
#